data_AF-A0A924MAB5-F1
#
_entry.id   AF-A0A924MAB5-F1
#
_cell.length_a   1.000
_cell.length_b   1.000
_cell.length_c   1.000
_cell.angle_alpha   90.00
_cell.angle_beta   90.00
_cell.angle_gamma   90.00
#
_symmetry.space_group_name_H-M   'P 1'
#
loop_
_entity.id
_entity.type
_entity.pdbx_description
1 polymer ?
#
loop_
_entity_poly.entity_id
_entity_poly.type
_entity_poly.pdbx_seq_one_letter_code
_entity_poly.pdbx_strand_id
1 'polypeptide(L)' 'MTNETVVFSENESIFSPVSQVNYEFYEDKIKLTNKLMLNNDIQCIVGNGFTPFGTAQQPSLTDYADGVDTMAFMRNISHN' A
#
# COMPACT_ATOMS: atom_id res chain seq x y z
N MET A 1 -8.00 2.05 -20.63
CA MET A 1 -7.18 1.48 -21.72
C MET A 1 -5.74 1.49 -21.22
N THR A 2 -5.23 0.36 -20.77
CA THR A 2 -3.81 0.19 -20.41
C THR A 2 -3.09 -0.43 -21.61
N ASN A 3 -1.96 0.14 -22.00
CA ASN A 3 -1.32 -0.07 -23.29
C ASN A 3 -0.41 -1.32 -23.28
N GLU A 4 -0.75 -2.33 -22.47
CA GLU A 4 0.09 -3.52 -22.16
C GLU A 4 1.55 -3.21 -21.74
N THR A 5 1.83 -1.97 -21.40
CA THR A 5 3.17 -1.46 -21.11
C THR A 5 3.15 -0.68 -19.80
N VAL A 6 4.29 -0.71 -19.12
CA VAL A 6 4.53 -0.03 -17.84
C VAL A 6 5.71 0.90 -18.02
N VAL A 7 5.54 2.17 -17.66
CA VAL A 7 6.60 3.17 -17.65
C VAL A 7 7.26 3.19 -16.29
N PHE A 8 8.59 3.08 -16.26
CA PHE A 8 9.36 3.35 -15.05
C PHE A 8 9.75 4.83 -15.03
N SER A 9 9.36 5.52 -13.97
CA SER A 9 9.70 6.93 -13.77
C SER A 9 10.46 7.10 -12.46
N GLU A 10 11.62 7.75 -12.53
CA GLU A 10 12.30 8.20 -11.32
C GLU A 10 11.48 9.36 -10.71
N ASN A 11 10.75 9.09 -9.63
CA ASN A 11 9.82 10.02 -8.99
C ASN A 11 9.53 9.54 -7.56
N GLU A 12 9.65 10.44 -6.58
CA GLU A 12 9.43 10.12 -5.16
C GLU A 12 7.94 10.05 -4.76
N SER A 13 7.01 10.40 -5.67
CA SER A 13 5.58 10.35 -5.41
C SER A 13 5.12 8.92 -5.15
N ILE A 14 4.45 8.71 -4.01
CA ILE A 14 3.82 7.42 -3.65
C ILE A 14 2.62 7.07 -4.54
N PHE A 15 2.02 8.07 -5.20
CA PHE A 15 0.92 7.87 -6.14
C PHE A 15 1.47 7.83 -7.56
N SER A 16 1.21 6.73 -8.27
CA SER A 16 1.55 6.60 -9.69
C SER A 16 0.31 6.70 -10.58
N PRO A 17 0.43 7.34 -11.76
CA PRO A 17 -0.57 7.24 -12.81
C PRO A 17 -0.78 5.79 -13.29
N VAL A 18 -1.89 5.56 -14.00
CA VAL A 18 -2.16 4.27 -14.66
C VAL A 18 -1.01 3.92 -15.62
N SER A 19 -0.58 2.66 -15.64
CA SER A 19 0.55 2.17 -16.46
C SER A 19 1.91 2.78 -16.11
N GLN A 20 2.11 3.25 -14.87
CA GLN A 20 3.39 3.78 -14.40
C GLN A 20 3.80 3.18 -13.05
N VAL A 21 5.11 2.94 -12.92
CA VAL A 21 5.78 2.60 -11.66
C VAL A 21 6.77 3.72 -11.34
N ASN A 22 6.58 4.34 -10.18
CA ASN A 22 7.51 5.30 -9.63
C ASN A 22 8.62 4.57 -8.88
N TYR A 23 9.87 5.02 -9.04
CA TYR A 23 11.01 4.51 -8.29
C TYR A 23 11.90 5.66 -7.79
N GLU A 24 12.58 5.43 -6.68
CA GLU A 24 13.63 6.30 -6.15
C GLU A 24 14.82 5.44 -5.69
N PHE A 25 16.03 5.98 -5.78
CA PHE A 25 17.21 5.35 -5.18
C PHE A 25 17.32 5.75 -3.70
N TYR A 26 17.81 4.84 -2.87
CA TYR A 26 18.06 5.09 -1.45
C TYR A 26 19.42 4.54 -1.04
N GLU A 27 20.08 5.24 -0.12
CA GLU A 27 21.39 4.84 0.42
C GLU A 27 21.26 4.08 1.75
N ASP A 28 20.22 4.40 2.54
CA ASP A 28 20.00 3.84 3.88
C ASP A 28 18.61 3.22 3.98
N LYS A 29 18.58 1.89 4.13
CA LYS A 29 17.35 1.10 4.27
C LYS A 29 16.58 1.44 5.54
N ILE A 30 17.27 1.75 6.65
CA ILE A 30 16.63 2.07 7.94
C ILE A 30 15.90 3.41 7.80
N LYS A 31 16.58 4.40 7.23
CA LYS A 31 15.98 5.71 6.95
C LYS A 31 14.78 5.61 6.02
N LEU A 32 14.87 4.82 4.95
CA LEU A 32 13.76 4.58 4.03
C LEU A 32 12.58 3.90 4.74
N THR A 33 12.85 2.85 5.52
CA THR A 33 11.80 2.12 6.24
C THR A 33 11.04 3.04 7.20
N ASN A 34 11.75 3.89 7.94
CA ASN A 34 11.13 4.88 8.82
C ASN A 34 10.29 5.91 8.05
N LYS A 35 10.79 6.41 6.90
CA LYS A 35 10.04 7.32 6.01
C LYS A 35 8.72 6.69 5.56
N LEU A 36 8.74 5.43 5.13
CA LEU A 36 7.56 4.74 4.63
C LEU A 36 6.57 4.41 5.75
N MET A 37 7.04 3.92 6.89
CA MET A 37 6.17 3.55 8.03
C MET A 37 5.49 4.75 8.69
N LEU A 38 6.10 5.95 8.61
CA LEU A 38 5.52 7.18 9.16
C LEU A 38 4.54 7.88 8.20
N ASN A 39 4.37 7.38 6.98
CA ASN A 39 3.49 7.97 5.99
C ASN A 39 2.09 7.34 6.06
N ASN A 40 1.10 8.12 6.48
CA ASN A 40 -0.30 7.67 6.65
C ASN A 40 -1.01 7.33 5.34
N ASP A 41 -0.49 7.76 4.19
CA ASP A 41 -1.06 7.43 2.88
C ASP A 41 -0.59 6.06 2.38
N ILE A 42 0.39 5.44 3.04
CA ILE A 42 0.90 4.11 2.70
C ILE A 42 0.12 3.03 3.47
N GLN A 43 -0.56 2.17 2.73
CA GLN A 43 -1.39 1.09 3.31
C GLN A 43 -0.62 -0.23 3.47
N CYS A 44 0.43 -0.46 2.67
CA CYS A 44 1.15 -1.72 2.66
C CYS A 44 2.56 -1.54 2.10
N ILE A 45 3.53 -2.20 2.73
CA ILE A 45 4.91 -2.32 2.24
C ILE A 45 5.16 -3.79 1.93
N VAL A 46 5.62 -4.09 0.71
CA VAL A 46 5.89 -5.47 0.27
C VAL A 46 7.40 -5.69 0.19
N GLY A 47 7.89 -6.75 0.83
CA GLY A 47 9.30 -7.12 0.78
C GLY A 47 9.78 -7.96 1.96
N ASN A 48 11.07 -8.28 1.97
CA ASN A 48 11.68 -9.03 3.06
C ASN A 48 11.63 -8.26 4.37
N GLY A 49 10.91 -8.80 5.37
CA GLY A 49 10.65 -8.15 6.66
C GLY A 49 9.34 -7.35 6.70
N PHE A 50 8.56 -7.36 5.62
CA PHE A 50 7.22 -6.76 5.51
C PHE A 50 6.23 -7.78 4.95
N THR A 51 5.13 -7.33 4.32
CA THR A 51 4.21 -8.21 3.61
C THR A 51 4.97 -9.01 2.56
N PRO A 52 4.88 -10.35 2.56
CA PRO A 52 5.58 -11.18 1.59
C PRO A 52 5.18 -10.86 0.14
N PHE A 53 6.10 -11.12 -0.79
CA PHE A 53 5.80 -11.01 -2.21
C PHE A 53 4.66 -11.96 -2.60
N GLY A 54 3.76 -11.48 -3.47
CA GLY A 54 2.64 -12.26 -3.99
C GLY A 54 1.41 -12.33 -3.07
N THR A 55 1.48 -11.84 -1.84
CA THR A 55 0.37 -11.94 -0.88
C THR A 55 -0.40 -10.63 -0.66
N ALA A 56 0.13 -9.50 -1.13
CA ALA A 56 -0.48 -8.18 -0.90
C ALA A 56 -1.91 -8.02 -1.46
N GLN A 57 -2.27 -8.83 -2.46
CA GLN A 57 -3.64 -8.88 -3.02
C GLN A 57 -4.44 -10.08 -2.50
N GLN A 58 -4.04 -10.66 -1.36
CA GLN A 58 -4.70 -11.77 -0.69
C GLN A 58 -5.03 -11.38 0.76
N PRO A 59 -5.86 -10.35 0.99
CA PRO A 59 -6.20 -9.92 2.33
C PRO A 59 -6.98 -11.01 3.09
N SER A 60 -6.70 -11.14 4.39
CA SER A 60 -7.53 -11.90 5.31
C SER A 60 -8.89 -11.22 5.54
N LEU A 61 -9.82 -11.93 6.19
CA LEU A 61 -11.14 -11.40 6.55
C LEU A 61 -11.06 -10.13 7.42
N THR A 62 -9.96 -9.93 8.12
CA THR A 62 -9.74 -8.81 9.05
C THR A 62 -8.77 -7.76 8.53
N ASP A 63 -8.23 -7.91 7.30
CA ASP A 63 -7.23 -7.00 6.75
C ASP A 63 -7.90 -5.82 6.02
N TYR A 64 -8.62 -5.00 6.79
CA TYR A 64 -9.29 -3.80 6.28
C TYR A 64 -8.28 -2.70 5.95
N ALA A 65 -8.47 -2.04 4.81
CA ALA A 65 -7.52 -1.09 4.23
C ALA A 65 -7.30 0.20 5.06
N ASP A 66 -8.24 0.52 5.94
CA ASP A 66 -8.21 1.65 6.87
C ASP A 66 -8.11 1.20 8.34
N GLY A 67 -7.96 -0.11 8.58
CA GLY A 67 -7.95 -0.71 9.91
C GLY A 67 -9.31 -0.68 10.64
N VAL A 68 -10.40 -0.27 9.97
CA VAL A 68 -11.73 -0.18 10.57
C VAL A 68 -12.53 -1.46 10.28
N ASP A 69 -13.00 -2.13 11.33
CA ASP A 69 -13.87 -3.31 11.20
C ASP A 69 -15.23 -2.89 10.59
N THR A 70 -15.37 -3.15 9.29
CA THR A 70 -16.57 -2.85 8.52
C THR A 70 -17.80 -3.57 9.09
N MET A 71 -17.64 -4.80 9.58
CA MET A 71 -18.75 -5.57 10.14
C MET A 71 -19.20 -4.99 11.49
N ALA A 72 -18.27 -4.51 12.31
CA ALA A 72 -18.60 -3.77 13.53
C ALA A 72 -19.32 -2.45 13.22
N PHE A 73 -18.85 -1.71 12.21
CA PHE A 73 -19.50 -0.49 11.74
C PHE A 73 -20.95 -0.74 11.30
N MET A 74 -21.19 -1.75 10.46
CA MET A 74 -22.53 -2.07 9.98
C MET A 74 -23.49 -2.48 11.11
N ARG A 75 -23.01 -3.24 12.11
CA ARG A 75 -23.82 -3.60 13.29
C ARG A 75 -24.27 -2.36 14.07
N ASN A 76 -23.38 -1.38 14.25
CA ASN A 76 -23.69 -0.14 14.99
C ASN A 76 -24.76 0.72 14.29
N ILE A 77 -24.86 0.64 12.96
CA ILE A 77 -25.90 1.38 12.20
C ILE A 77 -27.26 0.67 12.30
N SER A 78 -27.29 -0.66 12.31
CA SER A 78 -28.55 -1.45 12.34
C SER A 78 -29.30 -1.48 13.68
N HIS A 79 -28.70 -0.96 14.76
CA HIS A 79 -29.29 -0.91 16.09
C HIS A 79 -29.87 0.46 16.48
N ASN A 80 -30.08 1.35 15.50
CA ASN A 80 -30.94 2.53 15.61
C ASN A 80 -32.20 2.35 14.76
#